data_AF-B0C8Z4-F1
#
_entry.id   AF-B0C8Z4-F1
#
_cell.length_a   1.000
_cell.length_b   1.000
_cell.length_c   1.000
_cell.angle_alpha   90.00
_cell.angle_beta   90.00
_cell.angle_gamma   90.00
#
_symmetry.space_group_name_H-M   'P 1'
#
loop_
_entity.id
_entity.type
_entity.pdbx_description
1 polymer ?
#
loop_
_entity_poly.entity_id
_entity_poly.type
_entity_poly.pdbx_seq_one_letter_code
_entity_poly.pdbx_strand_id
1 'polypeptide(L)'
;MMTTYSKPATPERISNEVTTTTCYYIRKLLATYSGELQSFIAEGAGLIADAKSDLNHVLESLYLDEPDISVMARELEVLAQLHRSLSGQVKDSISIPGQLAEVERRIFWILGLKRIDPSGKG
;
A
#
# COMPACT_ATOMS: atom_id res chain seq x y z
N MET A 1 38.34 -30.63 -22.42
CA MET A 1 38.21 -30.14 -21.04
C MET A 1 37.68 -28.71 -21.07
N MET A 2 36.72 -28.44 -20.19
CA MET A 2 36.19 -27.15 -19.72
C MET A 2 35.59 -26.16 -20.74
N THR A 3 34.29 -26.32 -20.96
CA THR A 3 33.41 -25.19 -21.30
C THR A 3 33.16 -24.37 -20.04
N THR A 4 33.61 -23.12 -20.01
CA THR A 4 33.25 -22.17 -18.95
C THR A 4 31.82 -21.67 -19.21
N TYR A 5 30.86 -22.22 -18.45
CA TYR A 5 29.53 -21.65 -18.36
C TYR A 5 29.61 -20.32 -17.60
N SER A 6 29.58 -19.21 -18.35
CA SER A 6 29.32 -17.89 -17.77
C SER A 6 27.88 -17.86 -17.27
N LYS A 7 27.73 -17.72 -15.95
CA LYS A 7 26.44 -17.48 -15.29
C LYS A 7 25.76 -16.30 -15.99
N PRO A 8 24.53 -16.42 -16.52
CA PRO A 8 23.85 -15.27 -17.07
C PRO A 8 23.67 -14.24 -15.94
N ALA A 9 24.07 -13.00 -16.22
CA ALA A 9 23.77 -11.87 -15.35
C ALA A 9 22.26 -11.86 -15.14
N THR A 10 21.84 -12.04 -13.88
CA THR A 10 20.46 -11.77 -13.47
C THR A 10 20.13 -10.37 -13.97
N PRO A 11 19.07 -10.17 -14.77
CA PRO A 11 18.64 -8.81 -15.10
C PRO A 11 18.39 -8.11 -13.76
N GLU A 12 19.03 -6.95 -13.56
CA GLU A 12 18.76 -6.08 -12.42
C GLU A 12 17.25 -5.92 -12.35
N ARG A 13 16.63 -6.62 -11.40
CA ARG A 13 15.22 -6.47 -11.08
C ARG A 13 15.11 -5.04 -10.60
N ILE A 14 14.45 -4.19 -11.38
CA ILE A 14 13.88 -2.97 -10.83
C ILE A 14 12.72 -3.45 -9.96
N SER A 15 13.03 -3.87 -8.74
CA SER A 15 12.05 -4.08 -7.69
C SER A 15 11.42 -2.71 -7.48
N ASN A 16 10.20 -2.53 -7.99
CA ASN A 16 9.44 -1.31 -7.75
C ASN A 16 8.95 -1.39 -6.30
N GLU A 17 9.84 -1.13 -5.36
CA GLU A 17 9.52 -1.08 -3.94
C GLU A 17 8.82 0.24 -3.59
N VAL A 18 8.03 0.20 -2.52
CA VAL A 18 7.49 1.41 -1.92
C VAL A 18 8.66 2.19 -1.31
N THR A 19 8.81 3.45 -1.72
CA THR A 19 9.85 4.34 -1.23
C THR A 19 9.67 4.61 0.26
N THR A 20 10.78 4.88 0.95
CA THR A 20 10.77 5.22 2.38
C THR A 20 9.82 6.38 2.71
N THR A 21 9.78 7.39 1.82
CA THR A 21 8.89 8.54 1.95
C THR A 21 7.42 8.16 1.90
N THR A 22 7.04 7.25 1.00
CA THR A 22 5.67 6.75 0.88
C THR A 22 5.31 5.79 2.00
N CYS A 23 6.23 4.92 2.41
CA CYS A 23 6.08 4.07 3.59
C CYS A 23 5.75 4.89 4.84
N TYR A 24 6.54 5.92 5.13
CA TYR A 24 6.31 6.80 6.28
C TYR A 24 4.92 7.45 6.23
N TYR A 25 4.50 7.90 5.05
CA TYR A 25 3.23 8.57 4.88
C TYR A 25 2.02 7.64 5.03
N ILE A 26 2.07 6.47 4.42
CA ILE A 26 1.01 5.46 4.54
C ILE A 26 0.92 4.97 5.98
N ARG A 27 2.05 4.74 6.66
CA ARG A 27 2.05 4.43 8.11
C ARG A 27 1.35 5.50 8.94
N LYS A 28 1.55 6.78 8.61
CA LYS A 28 0.83 7.88 9.26
C LYS A 28 -0.68 7.83 9.00
N LEU A 29 -1.10 7.48 7.78
CA LEU A 29 -2.53 7.25 7.48
C LEU A 29 -3.10 6.06 8.28
N LEU A 30 -2.40 4.93 8.31
CA LEU A 30 -2.80 3.76 9.10
C LEU A 30 -2.93 4.10 10.59
N ALA A 31 -2.01 4.90 11.14
CA ALA A 31 -2.09 5.37 12.53
C ALA A 31 -3.34 6.23 12.76
N THR A 32 -3.64 7.13 11.83
CA THR A 32 -4.79 8.05 11.89
C THR A 32 -6.12 7.28 11.96
N TYR A 33 -6.22 6.18 11.23
CA TYR A 33 -7.43 5.34 11.16
C TYR A 33 -7.33 4.03 11.94
N SER A 34 -6.38 3.89 12.87
CA SER A 34 -6.07 2.61 13.53
C SER A 34 -7.26 1.97 14.29
N GLY A 35 -8.23 2.76 14.76
CA GLY A 35 -9.46 2.28 15.38
C GLY A 35 -10.63 2.04 14.42
N GLU A 36 -10.46 2.38 13.14
CA GLU A 36 -11.49 2.32 12.09
C GLU A 36 -11.11 1.35 10.97
N LEU A 37 -10.01 0.61 11.09
CA LEU A 37 -9.55 -0.33 10.07
C LEU A 37 -9.74 -1.77 10.53
N GLN A 38 -10.31 -2.60 9.66
CA GLN A 38 -10.44 -4.03 9.85
C GLN A 38 -9.73 -4.76 8.72
N SER A 39 -8.92 -5.76 9.06
CA SER A 39 -8.35 -6.66 8.05
C SER A 39 -9.42 -7.61 7.51
N PHE A 40 -9.41 -7.82 6.19
CA PHE A 40 -10.17 -8.90 5.55
C PHE A 40 -9.27 -10.07 5.13
N ILE A 41 -7.99 -10.03 5.49
CA ILE A 41 -7.04 -11.11 5.26
C ILE A 41 -7.35 -12.24 6.25
N ALA A 42 -7.49 -13.46 5.74
CA ALA A 42 -7.72 -14.63 6.58
C ALA A 42 -6.50 -14.89 7.48
N GLU A 43 -6.74 -15.43 8.67
CA GLU A 43 -5.67 -15.76 9.61
C GLU A 43 -4.64 -16.70 8.95
N GLY A 44 -3.37 -16.32 8.98
CA GLY A 44 -2.27 -17.06 8.35
C GLY A 44 -2.11 -16.87 6.83
N ALA A 45 -2.99 -16.11 6.17
CA ALA A 45 -2.90 -15.86 4.72
C ALA A 45 -1.94 -14.72 4.35
N GLY A 46 -1.55 -13.87 5.29
CA GLY A 46 -0.63 -12.75 5.07
C GLY A 46 -0.41 -11.90 6.31
N LEU A 47 0.47 -10.91 6.21
CA LEU A 47 0.73 -9.95 7.28
C LEU A 47 -0.36 -8.89 7.28
N ILE A 48 -0.85 -8.57 8.47
CA ILE A 48 -1.81 -7.47 8.66
C ILE A 48 -1.02 -6.17 8.76
N ALA A 49 -1.31 -5.23 7.86
CA ALA A 49 -0.68 -3.92 7.86
C ALA A 49 -1.12 -3.07 9.06
N ASP A 50 -0.16 -2.42 9.71
CA ASP A 50 -0.37 -1.43 10.75
C ASP A 50 0.61 -0.24 10.60
N ALA A 51 0.52 0.72 11.51
CA ALA A 51 1.35 1.93 11.49
C ALA A 51 2.87 1.68 11.67
N LYS A 52 3.28 0.47 12.04
CA LYS A 52 4.67 0.06 12.30
C LYS A 52 5.17 -0.99 11.29
N SER A 53 4.29 -1.62 10.52
CA SER A 53 4.64 -2.65 9.54
C SER A 53 5.61 -2.16 8.48
N ASP A 54 6.51 -3.03 8.03
CA ASP A 54 7.22 -2.87 6.76
C ASP A 54 6.26 -3.09 5.59
N LEU A 55 5.97 -2.05 4.81
CA LEU A 55 4.97 -2.15 3.75
C LEU A 55 5.44 -2.99 2.58
N ASN A 56 6.75 -3.04 2.28
CA ASN A 56 7.24 -3.92 1.23
C ASN A 56 7.04 -5.38 1.63
N HIS A 57 7.36 -5.72 2.88
CA HIS A 57 7.13 -7.06 3.41
C HIS A 57 5.64 -7.43 3.52
N VAL A 58 4.78 -6.46 3.85
CA VAL A 58 3.33 -6.65 3.77
C VAL A 58 2.91 -7.00 2.35
N LEU A 59 3.35 -6.25 1.34
CA LEU A 59 3.00 -6.54 -0.06
C LEU A 59 3.50 -7.92 -0.49
N GLU A 60 4.73 -8.30 -0.15
CA GLU A 60 5.28 -9.64 -0.39
C GLU A 60 4.45 -10.75 0.26
N SER A 61 3.82 -10.47 1.41
CA SER A 61 2.95 -11.44 2.09
C SER A 61 1.55 -11.53 1.51
N LEU A 62 1.06 -10.46 0.84
CA LEU A 62 -0.30 -10.37 0.31
C LEU A 62 -0.40 -10.78 -1.16
N TYR A 63 0.69 -10.61 -1.91
CA TYR A 63 0.74 -10.86 -3.35
C TYR A 63 1.81 -11.93 -3.65
N LEU A 64 1.41 -12.99 -4.34
CA LEU A 64 2.27 -14.17 -4.57
C LEU A 64 3.31 -13.94 -5.68
N ASP A 65 2.95 -13.12 -6.67
CA ASP A 65 3.75 -12.93 -7.87
C ASP A 65 4.49 -11.59 -7.84
N GLU A 66 5.79 -11.61 -8.17
CA GLU A 66 6.66 -10.41 -8.22
C GLU A 66 6.09 -9.26 -9.08
N PRO A 67 5.49 -9.52 -10.26
CA PRO A 67 4.85 -8.45 -11.04
C PRO A 67 3.70 -7.78 -10.29
N ASP A 68 2.89 -8.54 -9.55
CA ASP A 68 1.75 -8.00 -8.80
C ASP A 68 2.25 -7.16 -7.62
N ILE A 69 3.27 -7.64 -6.88
CA ILE A 69 3.94 -6.87 -5.82
C ILE A 69 4.41 -5.51 -6.38
N SER A 70 5.09 -5.52 -7.52
CA SER A 70 5.62 -4.33 -8.17
C SER A 70 4.52 -3.36 -8.63
N VAL A 71 3.42 -3.89 -9.17
CA VAL A 71 2.26 -3.07 -9.59
C VAL A 71 1.61 -2.43 -8.37
N MET A 72 1.41 -3.18 -7.29
CA MET A 72 0.76 -2.69 -6.07
C MET A 72 1.61 -1.65 -5.34
N ALA A 73 2.93 -1.86 -5.28
CA ALA A 73 3.86 -0.88 -4.74
C ALA A 73 3.85 0.42 -5.56
N ARG A 74 3.82 0.33 -6.89
CA ARG A 74 3.71 1.51 -7.76
C ARG A 74 2.38 2.23 -7.59
N GLU A 75 1.29 1.48 -7.43
CA GLU A 75 -0.03 2.05 -7.19
C GLU A 75 -0.08 2.79 -5.84
N LEU A 76 0.53 2.24 -4.78
CA LEU A 76 0.66 2.91 -3.49
C LEU A 76 1.44 4.23 -3.60
N GLU A 77 2.50 4.28 -4.41
CA GLU A 77 3.24 5.51 -4.68
C GLU A 77 2.34 6.59 -5.30
N VAL A 78 1.60 6.22 -6.36
CA VAL A 78 0.71 7.15 -7.06
C VAL A 78 -0.40 7.64 -6.13
N LEU A 79 -1.04 6.72 -5.40
CA LEU A 79 -2.12 7.07 -4.48
C LEU A 79 -1.63 7.94 -3.31
N ALA A 80 -0.46 7.65 -2.75
CA ALA A 80 0.10 8.48 -1.68
C ALA A 80 0.43 9.89 -2.15
N GLN A 81 0.98 10.04 -3.36
CA GLN A 81 1.24 11.35 -3.97
C GLN A 81 -0.07 12.11 -4.23
N LEU A 82 -1.08 11.43 -4.78
CA LEU A 82 -2.40 12.01 -5.01
C LEU A 82 -3.06 12.46 -3.71
N HIS A 83 -3.03 11.61 -2.68
CA HIS A 83 -3.58 11.94 -1.37
C HIS A 83 -2.90 13.18 -0.76
N ARG A 84 -1.56 13.28 -0.84
CA ARG A 84 -0.81 14.47 -0.39
C ARG A 84 -1.21 15.73 -1.14
N SER A 85 -1.33 15.63 -2.46
CA SER A 85 -1.73 16.75 -3.32
C SER A 85 -3.12 17.25 -2.93
N LEU A 86 -4.10 16.34 -2.84
CA LEU A 86 -5.48 16.67 -2.44
C LEU A 86 -5.57 17.21 -1.01
N SER A 87 -4.80 16.64 -0.08
CA SER A 87 -4.79 17.09 1.32
C SER A 87 -4.19 18.48 1.50
N GLY A 88 -3.31 18.91 0.59
CA GLY A 88 -2.70 20.24 0.59
C GLY A 88 -3.57 21.33 -0.06
N GLN A 89 -4.62 20.94 -0.78
CA GLN A 89 -5.55 21.89 -1.39
C GLN A 89 -6.55 22.40 -0.34
N VAL A 90 -6.94 23.68 -0.46
CA VAL A 90 -7.89 24.31 0.46
C VAL A 90 -9.23 23.56 0.39
N LYS A 91 -9.81 23.24 1.55
CA LYS A 91 -11.05 22.44 1.73
C LYS A 91 -12.32 23.07 1.13
N ASP A 92 -12.21 24.15 0.35
CA ASP A 92 -13.32 24.94 -0.17
C ASP A 92 -14.04 24.28 -1.36
N SER A 93 -13.48 23.20 -1.92
CA SER A 93 -14.14 22.40 -2.94
C SER A 93 -14.91 21.22 -2.34
N ILE A 94 -16.22 21.19 -2.60
CA ILE A 94 -17.17 20.17 -2.14
C ILE A 94 -16.75 18.74 -2.54
N SER A 95 -15.95 18.57 -3.60
CA SER A 95 -15.55 17.26 -4.11
C SER A 95 -14.28 16.69 -3.47
N ILE A 96 -13.45 17.50 -2.81
CA ILE A 96 -12.15 17.07 -2.27
C ILE A 96 -12.29 16.02 -1.15
N PRO A 97 -13.22 16.16 -0.19
CA PRO A 97 -13.40 15.13 0.83
C PRO A 97 -13.75 13.75 0.25
N GLY A 98 -14.60 13.71 -0.79
CA GLY A 98 -14.96 12.45 -1.46
C GLY A 98 -13.79 11.83 -2.21
N GLN A 99 -12.95 12.64 -2.86
CA GLN A 99 -11.75 12.16 -3.54
C GLN A 99 -10.71 11.61 -2.56
N LEU A 100 -10.50 12.31 -1.44
CA LEU A 100 -9.61 11.83 -0.37
C LEU A 100 -10.08 10.48 0.18
N ALA A 101 -11.38 10.37 0.50
CA ALA A 101 -11.95 9.12 1.01
C ALA A 101 -11.78 7.95 0.02
N GLU A 102 -11.95 8.19 -1.28
CA GLU A 102 -11.75 7.16 -2.30
C GLU A 102 -10.28 6.75 -2.44
N VAL A 103 -9.34 7.70 -2.37
CA VAL A 103 -7.90 7.41 -2.40
C VAL A 103 -7.48 6.61 -1.16
N GLU A 104 -7.93 7.02 0.03
CA GLU A 104 -7.70 6.28 1.27
C GLU A 104 -8.25 4.85 1.18
N ARG A 105 -9.48 4.69 0.69
CA ARG A 105 -10.11 3.37 0.51
C ARG A 105 -9.26 2.46 -0.37
N ARG A 106 -8.72 2.98 -1.49
CA ARG A 106 -7.84 2.21 -2.39
C ARG A 106 -6.52 1.84 -1.73
N ILE A 107 -5.89 2.77 -1.00
CA ILE A 107 -4.67 2.50 -0.23
C ILE A 107 -4.91 1.36 0.77
N PHE A 108 -5.98 1.43 1.55
CA PHE A 108 -6.30 0.40 2.55
C PHE A 108 -6.62 -0.94 1.90
N TRP A 109 -7.32 -0.94 0.77
CA TRP A 109 -7.66 -2.16 0.06
C TRP A 109 -6.42 -2.93 -0.42
N ILE A 110 -5.43 -2.22 -0.97
CA ILE A 110 -4.14 -2.82 -1.39
C ILE A 110 -3.42 -3.47 -0.19
N LEU A 111 -3.61 -2.91 1.01
CA LEU A 111 -3.01 -3.41 2.25
C LEU A 111 -3.87 -4.48 2.96
N GLY A 112 -4.94 -4.97 2.33
CA GLY A 112 -5.79 -5.99 2.95
C GLY A 112 -6.73 -5.46 4.03
N LEU A 113 -7.01 -4.15 4.03
CA LEU A 113 -7.80 -3.46 5.04
C LEU A 113 -9.04 -2.81 4.44
N LYS A 114 -10.11 -2.76 5.23
CA LYS A 114 -11.31 -1.96 4.96
C LYS A 114 -11.60 -1.05 6.13
N ARG A 115 -12.21 0.12 5.85
CA ARG A 115 -12.75 0.95 6.92
C ARG A 115 -14.01 0.32 7.47
N ILE A 116 -14.15 0.34 8.79
CA ILE A 116 -15.38 0.01 9.50
C ILE A 116 -15.92 1.30 10.08
N ASP A 117 -17.20 1.58 9.82
CA ASP A 117 -17.85 2.67 10.53
C ASP A 117 -17.95 2.27 12.01
N PRO A 118 -17.51 3.12 12.95
CA PRO A 118 -17.74 2.89 14.38
C PRO A 118 -19.24 2.92 14.73
N SER A 119 -20.10 3.26 13.78
CA SER A 119 -21.56 3.28 13.88
C SER A 119 -22.15 2.19 12.98
N GLY A 120 -22.29 0.96 13.46
CA GLY A 120 -22.89 -0.14 12.69
C GLY A 120 -24.35 0.12 12.27
N LYS A 121 -24.54 0.73 11.10
CA LYS A 121 -25.73 0.66 10.24
C LYS A 121 -25.19 0.64 8.81
N GLY A 122 -25.06 -0.50 8.13
CA GLY A 122 -26.14 -1.46 7.89
C GLY A 122 -26.95 -0.95 6.72
#